data_AF-A0A9E2HYY8-F1
#
_entry.id   AF-A0A9E2HYY8-F1
#
_cell.length_a   1.000
_cell.length_b   1.000
_cell.length_c   1.000
_cell.angle_alpha   90.00
_cell.angle_beta   90.00
_cell.angle_gamma   90.00
#
_symmetry.space_group_name_H-M   'P 1'
#
loop_
_entity.id
_entity.type
_entity.pdbx_description
1 polymer ?
#
loop_
_entity_poly.entity_id
_entity_poly.type
_entity_poly.pdbx_seq_one_letter_code
_entity_poly.pdbx_strand_id
1 'polypeptide(L)'
;MAVQFLPIIQAVAPYIAQVAAAAIPAFTSKSEAAKADQVVAKQIQELQEAATQNAESIHMLAEKLQQAIQSIESSAQDAQKQISTYKVIIAGSLGLSAVSLAICIYILIKY
;
A
#
# COMPACT_ATOMS: atom_id res chain seq x y z
N MET A 1 9.27 -6.51 -12.80
CA MET A 1 10.18 -5.97 -11.77
C MET A 1 9.30 -5.34 -10.70
N ALA A 2 9.13 -6.03 -9.57
CA ALA A 2 8.24 -5.59 -8.50
C ALA A 2 8.88 -4.41 -7.77
N VAL A 3 8.06 -3.41 -7.50
CA VAL A 3 8.45 -2.07 -7.08
C VAL A 3 8.99 -2.13 -5.64
N GLN A 4 10.28 -1.81 -5.46
CA GLN A 4 11.03 -1.96 -4.21
C GLN A 4 10.79 -0.86 -3.16
N PHE A 5 9.55 -0.36 -3.03
CA PHE A 5 9.25 0.70 -2.05
C PHE A 5 9.05 0.18 -0.62
N LEU A 6 8.77 -1.11 -0.43
CA LEU A 6 8.52 -1.73 0.88
C LEU A 6 9.68 -1.54 1.89
N PRO A 7 10.95 -1.88 1.55
CA PRO A 7 12.05 -1.72 2.50
C PRO A 7 12.33 -0.25 2.81
N ILE A 8 12.05 0.66 1.88
CA ILE A 8 12.25 2.10 2.07
C ILE A 8 11.22 2.61 3.09
N ILE A 9 9.93 2.31 2.92
CA ILE A 9 8.88 2.77 3.84
C ILE A 9 9.10 2.21 5.26
N GLN A 10 9.48 0.94 5.39
CA GLN A 10 9.83 0.35 6.69
C GLN A 10 11.06 1.02 7.33
N ALA A 11 12.06 1.40 6.54
CA ALA A 11 13.25 2.05 7.06
C ALA A 11 12.98 3.49 7.53
N VAL A 12 12.06 4.23 6.89
CA VAL A 12 11.78 5.63 7.22
C VAL A 12 10.71 5.79 8.32
N ALA A 13 9.79 4.83 8.48
CA ALA A 13 8.73 4.83 9.50
C ALA A 13 9.19 5.23 10.93
N PRO A 14 10.28 4.66 11.51
CA PRO A 14 10.73 5.03 12.85
C PRO A 14 11.27 6.47 12.95
N TYR A 15 11.78 7.04 11.86
CA TYR A 15 12.30 8.41 11.84
C TYR A 15 11.19 9.45 11.80
N ILE A 16 10.07 9.15 11.13
CA ILE A 16 8.87 10.01 11.13
C ILE A 16 8.35 10.17 12.57
N ALA A 17 8.31 9.08 13.35
CA ALA A 17 7.89 9.12 14.74
C ALA A 17 8.83 9.96 15.63
N GLN A 18 10.14 9.90 15.41
CA GLN A 18 11.13 10.70 16.15
C GLN A 18 11.06 12.19 15.81
N VAL A 19 10.87 12.51 14.52
CA VAL A 19 10.68 13.90 14.07
C VAL A 19 9.38 14.48 14.62
N ALA A 20 8.29 13.70 14.63
CA ALA A 20 7.04 14.11 15.25
C ALA A 20 7.20 14.32 16.76
N ALA A 21 7.84 13.38 17.47
CA ALA A 21 8.06 13.48 18.91
C ALA A 21 8.93 14.68 19.33
N ALA A 22 9.86 15.11 18.47
CA ALA A 22 10.71 16.28 18.72
C ALA A 22 10.06 17.61 18.27
N ALA A 23 9.29 17.59 17.18
CA ALA A 23 8.66 18.79 16.64
C ALA A 23 7.39 19.19 17.40
N ILE A 24 6.57 18.23 17.85
CA ILE A 24 5.32 18.51 18.55
C ILE A 24 5.54 19.39 19.80
N PRO A 25 6.49 19.12 20.70
CA PRO A 25 6.75 19.95 21.88
C PRO A 25 7.24 21.35 21.53
N ALA A 26 8.06 21.49 20.48
CA ALA A 26 8.55 22.79 20.01
C ALA A 26 7.40 23.66 19.45
N PHE A 27 6.39 23.01 18.87
CA PHE A 27 5.12 23.61 18.47
C PHE A 27 4.01 23.50 19.53
N THR A 28 4.25 23.16 20.79
CA THR A 28 3.20 23.24 21.85
C THR A 28 3.68 23.94 23.11
N SER A 29 4.97 24.28 23.16
CA SER A 29 5.56 25.05 24.25
C SER A 29 5.07 26.50 24.21
N LYS A 30 4.54 26.98 25.34
CA LYS A 30 4.07 28.36 25.51
C LYS A 30 5.26 29.33 25.40
N SER A 31 5.34 30.08 24.31
CA SER A 31 6.41 31.07 24.09
C SER A 31 6.35 32.19 25.14
N GLU A 32 7.49 32.58 25.73
CA GLU A 32 7.60 33.70 26.68
C GLU A 32 7.14 35.05 26.10
N ALA A 33 7.04 35.15 24.76
CA ALA A 33 6.44 36.30 24.07
C ALA A 33 4.93 36.48 24.33
N ALA A 34 4.25 35.46 24.87
CA ALA A 34 2.82 35.47 25.19
C ALA A 34 2.42 36.43 26.32
N LYS A 35 3.38 37.09 27.00
CA LYS A 35 3.09 38.13 27.99
C LYS A 35 2.74 39.49 27.37
N ALA A 36 3.03 39.72 26.08
CA ALA A 36 2.83 41.03 25.45
C ALA A 36 1.53 41.17 24.65
N ASP A 37 0.94 40.07 24.14
CA ASP A 37 -0.28 40.14 23.33
C ASP A 37 -1.11 38.84 23.40
N GLN A 38 -2.25 38.88 24.12
CA GLN A 38 -3.12 37.72 24.35
C GLN A 38 -3.70 37.15 23.05
N VAL A 39 -3.87 37.99 22.02
CA VAL A 39 -4.43 37.57 20.72
C VAL A 39 -3.44 36.68 19.97
N VAL A 40 -2.15 37.02 20.01
CA VAL A 40 -1.07 36.23 19.39
C VAL A 40 -0.91 34.88 20.09
N ALA A 41 -0.99 34.86 21.42
CA ALA A 41 -0.95 33.61 22.19
C ALA A 41 -2.10 32.65 21.83
N LYS A 42 -3.31 33.20 21.63
CA LYS A 42 -4.49 32.43 21.21
C LYS A 42 -4.37 31.91 19.78
N GLN A 43 -3.90 32.74 18.85
CA GLN A 43 -3.67 32.32 17.45
C GLN A 43 -2.60 31.24 17.33
N ILE A 44 -1.53 31.32 18.13
CA ILE A 44 -0.53 30.25 18.20
C ILE A 44 -1.20 28.97 18.68
N GLN A 45 -1.97 29.00 19.76
CA GLN A 45 -2.66 27.81 20.26
C GLN A 45 -3.59 27.17 19.22
N GLU A 46 -4.38 27.97 18.50
CA GLU A 46 -5.26 27.48 17.42
C GLU A 46 -4.47 26.83 16.27
N LEU A 47 -3.33 27.42 15.88
CA LEU A 47 -2.45 26.83 14.85
C LEU A 47 -1.81 25.52 15.34
N GLN A 48 -1.46 25.42 16.62
CA GLN A 48 -0.86 24.22 17.21
C GLN A 48 -1.87 23.07 17.28
N GLU A 49 -3.11 23.35 17.66
CA GLU A 49 -4.20 22.37 17.66
C GLU A 49 -4.49 21.89 16.24
N ALA A 50 -4.61 22.80 15.27
CA ALA A 50 -4.83 22.46 13.87
C ALA A 50 -3.65 21.65 13.27
N ALA A 51 -2.41 22.00 13.60
CA ALA A 51 -1.23 21.26 13.15
C ALA A 51 -1.18 19.84 13.73
N THR A 52 -1.53 19.68 15.01
CA THR A 52 -1.60 18.37 15.68
C THR A 52 -2.68 17.50 15.04
N GLN A 53 -3.88 18.06 14.85
CA GLN A 53 -4.99 17.34 14.23
C GLN A 53 -4.72 16.94 12.77
N ASN A 54 -4.01 17.80 12.02
CA ASN A 54 -3.58 17.48 10.66
C ASN A 54 -2.51 16.37 10.65
N ALA A 55 -1.57 16.39 11.60
CA ALA A 55 -0.56 15.33 11.72
C ALA A 55 -1.20 13.97 12.04
N GLU A 56 -2.17 13.93 12.95
CA GLU A 56 -2.94 12.72 13.25
C GLU A 56 -3.73 12.22 12.02
N SER A 57 -4.35 13.14 11.28
CA SER A 57 -5.11 12.82 10.06
C SER A 57 -4.21 12.24 8.95
N ILE A 58 -3.01 12.81 8.77
CA ILE A 58 -2.01 12.30 7.82
C ILE A 58 -1.53 10.91 8.24
N HIS A 59 -1.32 10.69 9.55
CA HIS A 59 -0.93 9.38 10.06
C HIS A 59 -2.00 8.32 9.78
N MET A 60 -3.26 8.63 10.08
CA MET A 60 -4.38 7.74 9.78
C MET A 60 -4.52 7.46 8.29
N LEU A 61 -4.34 8.48 7.43
CA LEU A 61 -4.36 8.31 5.98
C LEU A 61 -3.23 7.37 5.52
N ALA A 62 -2.03 7.52 6.08
CA ALA A 62 -0.89 6.66 5.77
C ALA A 62 -1.16 5.20 6.17
N GLU A 63 -1.73 4.95 7.35
CA GLU A 63 -2.13 3.59 7.77
C GLU A 63 -3.17 2.99 6.81
N LYS A 64 -4.20 3.75 6.44
CA LYS A 64 -5.24 3.28 5.51
C LYS A 64 -4.67 3.00 4.12
N LEU A 65 -3.76 3.83 3.64
CA LEU A 65 -3.06 3.61 2.37
C LEU A 65 -2.22 2.34 2.43
N GLN A 66 -1.46 2.14 3.51
CA GLN A 66 -0.65 0.93 3.71
C GLN A 66 -1.53 -0.33 3.70
N GLN A 67 -2.66 -0.30 4.41
CA GLN A 67 -3.61 -1.41 4.47
C GLN A 67 -4.25 -1.69 3.09
N ALA A 68 -4.60 -0.65 2.34
CA ALA A 68 -5.14 -0.79 0.98
C ALA A 68 -4.11 -1.39 0.02
N ILE A 69 -2.85 -0.91 0.04
CA ILE A 69 -1.77 -1.43 -0.79
C ILE A 69 -1.52 -2.91 -0.49
N GLN A 70 -1.45 -3.30 0.78
CA GLN A 70 -1.29 -4.71 1.16
C GLN A 70 -2.45 -5.59 0.67
N SER A 71 -3.68 -5.08 0.74
CA SER A 71 -4.87 -5.79 0.26
C SER A 71 -4.85 -5.97 -1.26
N ILE A 72 -4.43 -4.94 -2.00
CA ILE A 72 -4.25 -4.98 -3.45
C ILE A 72 -3.16 -5.98 -3.82
N GLU A 73 -2.03 -5.98 -3.12
CA GLU A 73 -0.92 -6.88 -3.39
C GLU A 73 -1.30 -8.35 -3.17
N SER A 74 -1.98 -8.65 -2.05
CA SER A 74 -2.50 -10.00 -1.78
C SER A 74 -3.47 -10.45 -2.88
N SER A 75 -4.41 -9.59 -3.26
CA SER A 75 -5.38 -9.89 -4.32
C SER A 75 -4.71 -10.11 -5.67
N ALA A 76 -3.68 -9.33 -5.98
CA ALA A 76 -2.90 -9.48 -7.21
C ALA A 76 -2.12 -10.79 -7.24
N GLN A 77 -1.53 -11.22 -6.11
CA GLN A 77 -0.86 -12.51 -6.01
C GLN A 77 -1.82 -13.68 -6.22
N ASP A 78 -3.03 -13.61 -5.64
CA ASP A 78 -4.05 -14.64 -5.82
C ASP A 78 -4.57 -14.70 -7.26
N ALA A 79 -4.79 -13.54 -7.88
CA ALA A 79 -5.13 -13.47 -9.31
C ALA A 79 -4.02 -14.06 -10.19
N GLN A 80 -2.75 -13.79 -9.88
CA GLN A 80 -1.62 -14.33 -10.64
C GLN A 80 -1.50 -15.85 -10.51
N LYS A 81 -1.74 -16.41 -9.31
CA LYS A 81 -1.83 -17.86 -9.10
C LYS A 81 -2.93 -18.47 -9.94
N GLN A 82 -4.14 -17.89 -9.93
CA GLN A 82 -5.27 -18.38 -10.73
C GLN A 82 -4.96 -18.37 -12.23
N ILE A 83 -4.38 -17.28 -12.75
CA ILE A 83 -3.97 -17.19 -14.15
C ILE A 83 -2.95 -18.29 -14.49
N SER A 84 -1.99 -18.55 -13.61
CA SER A 84 -1.01 -19.63 -13.82
C SER A 84 -1.70 -21.00 -13.88
N THR A 85 -2.63 -21.27 -12.97
CA THR A 85 -3.40 -22.52 -12.96
C THR A 85 -4.23 -22.67 -14.24
N TYR A 86 -4.93 -21.62 -14.67
CA TYR A 86 -5.74 -21.66 -15.89
C TYR A 86 -4.89 -21.88 -17.14
N LYS A 87 -3.69 -21.30 -17.21
CA LYS A 87 -2.75 -21.56 -18.31
C LYS A 87 -2.40 -23.05 -18.42
N VAL A 88 -2.12 -23.70 -17.29
CA VAL A 88 -1.80 -25.13 -17.26
C VAL A 88 -3.00 -25.97 -17.70
N ILE A 89 -4.20 -25.65 -17.20
CA ILE A 89 -5.42 -26.37 -17.58
C ILE A 89 -5.72 -26.21 -19.07
N ILE A 90 -5.62 -24.99 -19.62
CA ILE A 90 -5.85 -24.73 -21.04
C ILE A 90 -4.83 -25.50 -21.90
N ALA A 91 -3.55 -25.47 -21.53
CA ALA A 91 -2.51 -26.21 -22.25
C ALA A 91 -2.77 -27.72 -22.21
N GLY A 92 -3.18 -28.26 -21.06
CA GLY A 92 -3.57 -29.67 -20.92
C GLY A 92 -4.75 -30.04 -21.80
N SER A 93 -5.81 -29.23 -21.80
CA SER A 93 -7.01 -29.45 -22.63
C SER A 93 -6.72 -29.37 -24.12
N LEU A 94 -5.88 -28.42 -24.55
CA LEU A 94 -5.41 -28.31 -25.94
C LEU A 94 -4.57 -29.52 -26.35
N GLY A 95 -3.68 -29.99 -25.47
CA GLY A 95 -2.90 -31.21 -25.71
C GLY A 95 -3.80 -32.43 -25.89
N LEU A 96 -4.77 -32.60 -24.99
CA LEU A 96 -5.72 -33.71 -25.05
C LEU A 96 -6.57 -33.67 -26.32
N SER A 97 -7.06 -32.49 -26.72
CA SER A 97 -7.87 -32.35 -27.95
C SER A 97 -7.04 -32.62 -29.20
N ALA A 98 -5.78 -32.17 -29.25
CA ALA A 98 -4.87 -32.47 -30.35
C ALA A 98 -4.57 -33.97 -30.48
N VAL A 99 -4.34 -34.67 -29.37
CA VAL A 99 -4.15 -36.13 -29.35
C VAL A 99 -5.41 -36.85 -29.85
N SER A 100 -6.59 -36.45 -29.38
CA SER A 100 -7.86 -37.02 -29.84
C SER A 100 -8.06 -36.84 -31.34
N LEU A 101 -7.80 -35.64 -31.87
CA LEU A 101 -7.87 -35.36 -33.31
C LEU A 101 -6.86 -36.21 -34.11
N ALA A 102 -5.62 -36.33 -33.63
CA ALA A 102 -4.61 -37.16 -34.30
C ALA A 102 -5.03 -38.64 -34.37
N ILE A 103 -5.63 -39.17 -33.30
CA ILE A 103 -6.17 -40.53 -33.28
C ILE A 103 -7.31 -40.68 -34.29
N CYS A 104 -8.26 -39.75 -34.33
CA CYS A 104 -9.35 -39.77 -35.30
C CYS A 104 -8.84 -39.74 -36.75
N ILE A 105 -7.87 -38.88 -37.05
CA ILE A 105 -7.26 -38.79 -38.38
C ILE A 105 -6.54 -40.10 -38.74
N TYR A 106 -5.78 -40.67 -37.81
CA TYR A 106 -5.07 -41.92 -38.03
C TYR A 106 -6.02 -43.09 -38.34
N ILE A 107 -7.12 -43.19 -37.60
CA ILE A 107 -8.15 -44.21 -37.84
C ILE A 107 -8.76 -44.01 -39.24
N LEU A 108 -9.07 -42.77 -39.62
CA LEU A 108 -9.69 -42.45 -40.92
C LEU A 108 -8.78 -42.76 -42.11
N ILE A 109 -7.46 -42.57 -41.98
CA ILE A 109 -6.50 -42.90 -43.06
C ILE A 109 -6.28 -44.41 -43.18
N LYS A 110 -6.40 -45.15 -42.07
CA LYS A 110 -6.16 -46.59 -42.03
C LYS A 110 -7.36 -47.41 -42.51
N TYR A 111 -8.56 -46.84 -42.47
CA TYR A 111 -9.81 -47.45 -42.93
C TYR A 111 -10.02 -47.19 -44.43
#